data_AF-A0A1G1ZNL7-F1
#
_entry.id   AF-A0A1G1ZNL7-F1
#
_cell.length_a   1.000
_cell.length_b   1.000
_cell.length_c   1.000
_cell.angle_alpha   90.00
_cell.angle_beta   90.00
_cell.angle_gamma   90.00
#
_symmetry.space_group_name_H-M   'P 1'
#
loop_
_entity.id
_entity.type
_entity.pdbx_description
1 polymer ?
#
loop_
_entity_poly.entity_id
_entity_poly.type
_entity_poly.pdbx_seq_one_letter_code
_entity_poly.pdbx_strand_id
1 'polypeptide(L)'
;MGNGRSRKLFLSFTELLRQMRDEKITPSDLDTGLYFFFCAPGHVFDTGKGGWDNEAELIFKDCPKRGRQTLKKIRTALAKAMEENRSRSWLNDIKRFAQAYKGGKFPEYLYVLLNELLEANGYPPLPISSLDGEEYNRARIKQIIKRLKIGLDAIGPR
;
A
#
# COMPACT_ATOMS: atom_id res chain seq x y z
N MET A 1 8.31 28.76 1.80
CA MET A 1 8.86 27.40 1.60
C MET A 1 8.52 26.58 2.83
N GLY A 2 7.41 25.85 2.81
CA GLY A 2 7.02 25.01 3.95
C GLY A 2 7.94 23.79 4.03
N ASN A 3 8.36 23.42 5.24
CA ASN A 3 9.05 22.16 5.54
C ASN A 3 8.13 20.97 5.20
N GLY A 4 7.94 20.69 3.91
CA GLY A 4 7.03 19.67 3.41
C GLY A 4 7.66 18.30 3.56
N ARG A 5 7.36 17.60 4.66
CA ARG A 5 7.57 16.15 4.70
C ARG A 5 6.77 15.55 3.52
N SER A 6 7.50 14.89 2.62
CA SER A 6 6.96 14.10 1.51
C SER A 6 5.83 13.19 2.03
N ARG A 7 4.67 13.16 1.35
CA ARG A 7 3.58 12.23 1.74
C ARG A 7 4.05 10.79 1.45
N LYS A 8 3.60 9.83 2.26
CA LYS A 8 3.96 8.42 2.06
C LYS A 8 2.93 7.72 1.19
N LEU A 9 3.37 7.01 0.16
CA LEU A 9 2.55 6.15 -0.68
C LEU A 9 2.72 4.69 -0.21
N PHE A 10 1.70 4.12 0.42
CA PHE A 10 1.73 2.76 0.95
C PHE A 10 1.26 1.75 -0.09
N LEU A 11 2.19 0.90 -0.54
CA LEU A 11 1.99 -0.08 -1.62
C LEU A 11 1.84 -1.53 -1.11
N SER A 12 2.19 -1.77 0.15
CA SER A 12 2.09 -3.09 0.80
C SER A 12 1.58 -2.93 2.23
N PHE A 13 0.51 -3.66 2.54
CA PHE A 13 -0.06 -3.66 3.87
C PHE A 13 0.89 -4.34 4.88
N THR A 14 1.51 -5.46 4.48
CA THR A 14 2.53 -6.17 5.26
C THR A 14 3.70 -5.28 5.63
N GLU A 15 4.24 -4.52 4.66
CA GLU A 15 5.36 -3.61 4.93
C GLU A 15 4.94 -2.46 5.83
N LEU A 16 3.73 -1.92 5.65
CA LEU A 16 3.16 -0.93 6.56
C LEU A 16 3.11 -1.46 8.01
N LEU A 17 2.66 -2.69 8.22
CA LEU A 17 2.66 -3.33 9.55
C LEU A 17 4.06 -3.48 10.13
N ARG A 18 5.02 -3.97 9.33
CA ARG A 18 6.42 -4.13 9.75
C ARG A 18 7.05 -2.80 10.14
N GLN A 19 6.85 -1.75 9.34
CA GLN A 19 7.42 -0.44 9.62
C GLN A 19 6.74 0.28 10.79
N MET A 20 5.45 0.05 11.04
CA MET A 20 4.77 0.51 12.26
C MET A 20 5.25 -0.24 13.51
N ARG A 21 5.50 -1.55 13.41
CA ARG A 21 6.12 -2.33 14.49
C ARG A 21 7.52 -1.80 14.82
N ASP A 22 8.32 -1.55 13.80
CA ASP A 22 9.70 -1.06 13.92
C ASP A 22 9.79 0.47 14.15
N GLU A 23 8.65 1.16 14.35
CA GLU A 23 8.58 2.61 14.65
C GLU A 23 9.14 3.53 13.54
N LYS A 24 9.24 3.03 12.31
CA LYS A 24 9.67 3.78 11.11
C LYS A 24 8.52 4.57 10.47
N ILE A 25 7.29 4.19 10.79
CA ILE A 25 6.06 4.91 10.42
C ILE A 25 5.36 5.32 11.71
N THR A 26 4.92 6.56 11.75
CA THR A 26 4.19 7.12 12.88
C THR A 26 2.69 7.27 12.54
N PRO A 27 1.81 7.49 13.53
CA PRO A 27 0.41 7.81 13.26
C PRO A 27 0.22 9.03 12.34
N SER A 28 1.08 10.05 12.42
CA SER A 28 0.98 11.23 11.54
C SER A 28 1.28 10.91 10.06
N ASP A 29 2.11 9.90 9.81
CA ASP A 29 2.35 9.40 8.46
C ASP A 29 1.09 8.71 7.90
N LEU A 30 0.28 8.09 8.76
CA LEU A 30 -1.01 7.52 8.36
C LEU A 30 -2.01 8.63 8.00
N ASP A 31 -2.05 9.69 8.81
CA ASP A 31 -2.97 10.81 8.59
C ASP A 31 -2.76 11.51 7.25
N THR A 32 -1.54 11.48 6.71
CA THR A 32 -1.18 12.08 5.42
C THR A 32 -0.91 11.05 4.32
N GLY A 33 -1.10 9.76 4.60
CA GLY A 33 -0.81 8.67 3.67
C GLY A 33 -1.62 8.71 2.37
N LEU A 34 -1.06 8.14 1.32
CA LEU A 34 -1.79 7.62 0.16
C LEU A 34 -1.77 6.10 0.22
N TYR A 35 -2.92 5.47 -0.01
CA TYR A 35 -3.07 4.03 0.18
C TYR A 35 -3.45 3.32 -1.12
N PHE A 36 -2.56 2.44 -1.59
CA PHE A 36 -2.75 1.63 -2.78
C PHE A 36 -2.12 0.24 -2.60
N PHE A 37 -2.86 -0.70 -2.01
CA PHE A 37 -2.30 -2.01 -1.69
C PHE A 37 -2.45 -3.01 -2.83
N PHE A 38 -1.34 -3.58 -3.29
CA PHE A 38 -1.33 -4.63 -4.32
C PHE A 38 -1.66 -6.04 -3.80
N CYS A 39 -1.87 -6.23 -2.49
CA CYS A 39 -2.11 -7.53 -1.87
C CYS A 39 -3.53 -7.65 -1.32
N ALA A 40 -4.13 -8.85 -1.46
CA ALA A 40 -5.45 -9.19 -0.94
C ALA A 40 -5.52 -9.11 0.61
N PRO A 41 -6.67 -8.73 1.22
CA PRO A 41 -6.85 -8.71 2.68
C PRO A 41 -6.68 -10.08 3.33
N GLY A 42 -6.96 -11.15 2.58
CA GLY A 42 -6.96 -12.51 3.09
C GLY A 42 -5.60 -12.94 3.64
N HIS A 43 -4.48 -12.43 3.11
CA HIS A 43 -3.15 -12.78 3.63
C HIS A 43 -2.85 -12.11 4.98
N VAL A 44 -3.56 -11.03 5.28
CA VAL A 44 -3.30 -10.17 6.44
C VAL A 44 -4.28 -10.43 7.58
N PHE A 45 -5.53 -10.74 7.27
CA PHE A 45 -6.61 -10.86 8.26
C PHE A 45 -7.20 -12.25 8.38
N ASP A 46 -7.14 -13.06 7.32
CA ASP A 46 -7.68 -14.41 7.36
C ASP A 46 -6.53 -15.38 7.65
N THR A 47 -6.61 -16.14 8.73
CA THR A 47 -5.84 -17.38 8.83
C THR A 47 -6.30 -18.27 7.70
N GLY A 48 -5.49 -18.38 6.64
CA GLY A 48 -5.92 -19.05 5.42
C GLY A 48 -6.29 -20.50 5.71
N LYS A 49 -7.45 -20.96 5.22
CA LYS A 49 -7.65 -22.38 4.87
C LYS A 49 -6.57 -22.74 3.84
N GLY A 50 -5.38 -23.12 4.32
CA GLY A 50 -4.17 -23.23 3.51
C GLY A 50 -2.85 -23.10 4.28
N GLY A 51 -2.87 -22.84 5.60
CA GLY A 51 -1.66 -22.87 6.43
C GLY A 51 -0.76 -21.64 6.33
N TRP A 52 -1.26 -20.54 5.77
CA TRP A 52 -0.60 -19.23 5.84
C TRP A 52 -1.04 -18.58 7.14
N ASP A 53 -0.11 -18.42 8.08
CA ASP A 53 -0.37 -17.72 9.33
C ASP A 53 -0.84 -16.28 9.03
N ASN A 54 -1.78 -15.78 9.83
CA ASN A 54 -2.18 -14.39 9.81
C ASN A 54 -0.93 -13.50 9.93
N GLU A 55 -0.57 -12.76 8.87
CA GLU A 55 0.68 -11.98 8.85
C GLU A 55 0.74 -10.96 9.99
N ALA A 56 -0.40 -10.41 10.41
CA ALA A 56 -0.44 -9.50 11.54
C ALA A 56 -0.14 -10.24 12.86
N GLU A 57 -0.63 -11.47 13.04
CA GLU A 57 -0.27 -12.30 14.19
C GLU A 57 1.21 -12.68 14.17
N LEU A 58 1.77 -13.05 13.01
CA LEU A 58 3.21 -13.33 12.89
C LEU A 58 4.08 -12.11 13.21
N ILE A 59 3.74 -10.95 12.64
CA ILE A 59 4.53 -9.72 12.81
C ILE A 59 4.52 -9.27 14.28
N PHE A 60 3.40 -9.45 14.97
CA PHE A 60 3.19 -9.02 16.35
C PHE A 60 3.14 -10.18 17.36
N LYS A 61 3.67 -11.36 17.03
CA LYS A 61 3.60 -12.56 17.88
C LYS A 61 4.11 -12.31 19.30
N ASP A 62 5.20 -11.54 19.41
CA ASP A 62 5.87 -11.24 20.68
C ASP A 62 5.23 -10.03 21.40
N CYS A 63 4.28 -9.34 20.75
CA CYS A 63 3.59 -8.17 21.32
C CYS A 63 2.11 -8.02 20.84
N PRO A 64 1.21 -8.98 21.15
CA PRO A 64 -0.13 -9.03 20.57
C PRO A 64 -1.01 -7.79 20.88
N LYS A 65 -0.85 -7.19 22.07
CA LYS A 65 -1.56 -5.95 22.45
C LYS A 65 -1.19 -4.79 21.51
N ARG A 66 0.09 -4.65 21.17
CA ARG A 66 0.60 -3.63 20.23
C ARG A 66 0.07 -3.89 18.82
N GLY A 67 0.01 -5.16 18.40
CA GLY A 67 -0.59 -5.55 17.12
C GLY A 67 -2.03 -5.09 16.98
N ARG A 68 -2.89 -5.39 17.96
CA ARG A 68 -4.31 -4.95 17.95
C ARG A 68 -4.46 -3.43 17.86
N GLN A 69 -3.65 -2.69 18.63
CA GLN A 69 -3.68 -1.22 18.57
C GLN A 69 -3.23 -0.67 17.22
N THR A 70 -2.20 -1.26 16.62
CA THR A 70 -1.68 -0.87 15.31
C THR A 70 -2.72 -1.13 14.21
N LEU A 71 -3.35 -2.30 14.22
CA LEU A 71 -4.42 -2.63 13.27
C LEU A 71 -5.62 -1.68 13.40
N LYS A 72 -6.01 -1.32 14.63
CA LYS A 72 -7.07 -0.33 14.86
C LYS A 72 -6.71 1.02 14.22
N LYS A 73 -5.48 1.52 14.44
CA LYS A 73 -5.00 2.78 13.86
C LYS A 73 -5.03 2.77 12.33
N ILE A 74 -4.53 1.70 11.71
CA ILE A 74 -4.52 1.57 10.25
C ILE A 74 -5.96 1.53 9.69
N ARG A 75 -6.87 0.79 10.32
CA ARG A 75 -8.28 0.73 9.89
C ARG A 75 -8.95 2.11 9.94
N THR A 76 -8.74 2.86 11.04
CA THR A 76 -9.26 4.22 11.17
C THR A 76 -8.69 5.16 10.11
N ALA A 77 -7.36 5.10 9.87
CA ALA A 77 -6.72 5.93 8.85
C ALA A 77 -7.21 5.61 7.43
N LEU A 78 -7.44 4.33 7.11
CA LEU A 78 -7.98 3.92 5.82
C LEU A 78 -9.43 4.37 5.60
N ALA A 79 -10.27 4.27 6.64
CA ALA A 79 -11.65 4.76 6.57
C ALA A 79 -11.66 6.27 6.23
N LYS A 80 -10.89 7.06 6.98
CA LYS A 80 -10.72 8.49 6.72
C LYS A 80 -10.14 8.77 5.32
N ALA A 81 -9.13 8.02 4.90
CA ALA A 81 -8.52 8.19 3.59
C ALA A 81 -9.51 7.86 2.44
N MET A 82 -10.44 6.93 2.64
CA MET A 82 -11.50 6.66 1.66
C MET A 82 -12.49 7.82 1.56
N GLU A 83 -12.87 8.45 2.68
CA GLU A 83 -13.72 9.65 2.69
C GLU A 83 -13.06 10.84 1.98
N GLU A 84 -11.73 10.94 2.08
CA GLU A 84 -10.95 12.06 1.52
C GLU A 84 -10.36 11.75 0.12
N ASN A 85 -10.73 10.64 -0.53
CA ASN A 85 -10.19 10.19 -1.83
C ASN A 85 -8.65 10.00 -1.85
N ARG A 86 -8.07 9.64 -0.71
CA ARG A 86 -6.62 9.36 -0.51
C ARG A 86 -6.32 7.87 -0.46
N SER A 87 -7.33 7.04 -0.66
CA SER A 87 -7.25 5.60 -0.78
C SER A 87 -8.12 5.13 -1.93
N ARG A 88 -7.65 4.17 -2.71
CA ARG A 88 -8.52 3.35 -3.56
C ARG A 88 -9.18 2.24 -2.71
N SER A 89 -10.36 1.78 -3.11
CA SER A 89 -11.18 0.85 -2.31
C SER A 89 -10.52 -0.52 -2.29
N TRP A 90 -9.83 -0.79 -1.19
CA TRP A 90 -9.03 -1.99 -1.00
C TRP A 90 -9.77 -3.29 -1.38
N LEU A 91 -11.01 -3.46 -0.93
CA LEU A 91 -11.79 -4.69 -1.14
C LEU A 91 -12.23 -4.90 -2.60
N ASN A 92 -12.58 -3.84 -3.32
CA ASN A 92 -13.10 -3.94 -4.68
C ASN A 92 -11.97 -4.15 -5.70
N ASP A 93 -10.84 -3.49 -5.49
CA ASP A 93 -9.69 -3.56 -6.40
C ASP A 93 -8.96 -4.91 -6.30
N ILE A 94 -9.01 -5.56 -5.13
CA ILE A 94 -8.46 -6.91 -4.93
C ILE A 94 -9.30 -7.99 -5.58
N LYS A 95 -10.63 -7.88 -5.53
CA LYS A 95 -11.50 -8.83 -6.24
C LYS A 95 -11.21 -8.78 -7.75
N ARG A 96 -11.02 -7.57 -8.28
CA ARG A 96 -10.62 -7.35 -9.68
C ARG A 96 -9.20 -7.88 -9.95
N PHE A 97 -8.27 -7.70 -9.00
CA PHE A 97 -6.91 -8.23 -9.10
C PHE A 97 -6.86 -9.75 -9.14
N ALA A 98 -7.55 -10.42 -8.22
CA ALA A 98 -7.64 -11.88 -8.19
C ALA A 98 -8.29 -12.45 -9.47
N GLN A 99 -9.26 -11.74 -10.06
CA GLN A 99 -9.85 -12.12 -11.34
C GLN A 99 -8.89 -11.94 -12.51
N ALA A 100 -8.14 -10.84 -12.55
CA ALA A 100 -7.22 -10.52 -13.64
C ALA A 100 -5.90 -11.30 -13.58
N TYR A 101 -5.47 -11.74 -12.40
CA TYR A 101 -4.24 -12.52 -12.21
C TYR A 101 -4.33 -13.95 -12.78
N LYS A 102 -5.50 -14.39 -13.29
CA LYS A 102 -5.70 -15.73 -13.91
C LYS A 102 -4.81 -16.04 -15.12
N GLY A 103 -3.90 -15.15 -15.52
CA GLY A 103 -2.96 -15.34 -16.64
C GLY A 103 -1.52 -14.87 -16.38
N GLY A 104 -1.08 -14.73 -15.13
CA GLY A 104 0.32 -14.40 -14.77
C GLY A 104 0.79 -12.98 -15.11
N LYS A 105 -0.01 -12.20 -15.85
CA LYS A 105 0.30 -10.80 -16.15
C LYS A 105 -0.18 -9.88 -15.05
N PHE A 106 0.68 -8.93 -14.69
CA PHE A 106 0.23 -7.81 -13.88
C PHE A 106 -0.74 -6.95 -14.70
N PRO A 107 -1.94 -6.65 -14.21
CA PRO A 107 -2.92 -5.96 -15.04
C PRO A 107 -2.58 -4.48 -15.21
N GLU A 108 -2.51 -4.00 -16.45
CA GLU A 108 -2.33 -2.58 -16.79
C GLU A 108 -3.35 -1.67 -16.09
N TYR A 109 -4.57 -2.17 -15.84
CA TYR A 109 -5.62 -1.40 -15.15
C TYR A 109 -5.20 -0.96 -13.74
N LEU A 110 -4.31 -1.67 -13.04
CA LEU A 110 -3.85 -1.26 -11.70
C LEU A 110 -2.99 0.01 -11.77
N TYR A 111 -2.27 0.22 -12.87
CA TYR A 111 -1.54 1.48 -13.09
C TYR A 111 -2.47 2.63 -13.38
N VAL A 112 -3.54 2.38 -14.14
CA VAL A 112 -4.60 3.37 -14.35
C VAL A 112 -5.17 3.80 -13.00
N LEU A 113 -5.55 2.86 -12.14
CA LEU A 113 -6.09 3.17 -10.81
C LEU A 113 -5.08 3.89 -9.90
N LEU A 114 -3.80 3.54 -9.97
CA LEU A 114 -2.75 4.23 -9.21
C LEU A 114 -2.57 5.67 -9.72
N ASN A 115 -2.51 5.87 -11.03
CA ASN A 115 -2.36 7.20 -11.63
C ASN A 115 -3.59 8.07 -11.34
N GLU A 116 -4.80 7.53 -11.40
CA GLU A 116 -6.01 8.24 -10.97
C GLU A 116 -5.93 8.68 -9.50
N LEU A 117 -5.43 7.83 -8.60
CA LEU A 117 -5.22 8.18 -7.19
C LEU A 117 -4.18 9.31 -7.03
N LEU A 118 -3.08 9.22 -7.77
CA LEU A 118 -2.01 10.23 -7.75
C LEU A 118 -2.52 11.58 -8.26
N GLU A 119 -3.19 11.60 -9.41
CA GLU A 119 -3.74 12.80 -10.03
C GLU A 119 -4.79 13.46 -9.13
N ALA A 120 -5.71 12.66 -8.55
CA ALA A 120 -6.70 13.16 -7.59
C ALA A 120 -6.07 13.81 -6.34
N ASN A 121 -4.80 13.51 -6.05
CA ASN A 121 -4.05 14.06 -4.92
C ASN A 121 -2.97 15.09 -5.35
N GLY A 122 -3.01 15.56 -6.60
CA GLY A 122 -2.11 16.59 -7.10
C GLY A 122 -0.70 16.10 -7.46
N TYR A 123 -0.53 14.79 -7.67
CA TYR A 123 0.73 14.19 -8.10
C TYR A 123 0.70 13.85 -9.59
N PRO A 124 1.85 13.98 -10.30
CA PRO A 124 1.93 13.58 -11.70
C PRO A 124 1.77 12.06 -11.85
N PRO A 125 1.20 11.59 -12.98
CA PRO A 125 1.08 10.17 -13.27
C PRO A 125 2.44 9.51 -13.49
N LEU A 126 2.53 8.22 -13.20
CA LEU A 126 3.68 7.38 -13.49
C LEU A 126 3.61 6.88 -14.95
N PRO A 127 4.75 6.84 -15.69
CA PRO A 127 4.78 6.40 -17.08
C PRO A 127 4.52 4.89 -17.23
N ILE A 128 3.52 4.54 -18.06
CA ILE A 128 3.03 3.18 -18.30
C ILE A 128 4.08 2.28 -18.98
N SER A 129 4.87 2.83 -19.92
CA SER A 129 5.80 2.09 -20.80
C SER A 129 7.07 1.53 -20.12
N SER A 130 7.17 1.59 -18.79
CA SER A 130 8.42 1.31 -18.08
C SER A 130 8.38 0.06 -17.17
N LEU A 131 7.36 -0.78 -17.36
CA LEU A 131 6.86 -1.78 -16.41
C LEU A 131 6.54 -3.13 -17.07
N ASP A 132 7.23 -3.48 -18.15
CA ASP A 132 7.23 -4.84 -18.69
C ASP A 132 7.99 -5.78 -17.75
N GLY A 133 7.34 -6.83 -17.26
CA GLY A 133 8.00 -7.94 -16.56
C GLY A 133 7.57 -8.17 -15.11
N GLU A 134 7.51 -9.45 -14.73
CA GLU A 134 6.94 -10.04 -13.51
C GLU A 134 7.57 -9.63 -12.16
N GLU A 135 8.51 -8.70 -12.11
CA GLU A 135 9.13 -8.28 -10.83
C GLU A 135 8.30 -7.21 -10.14
N TYR A 136 7.32 -7.65 -9.34
CA TYR A 136 6.73 -6.93 -8.22
C TYR A 136 6.86 -5.41 -8.28
N ASN A 137 5.95 -4.82 -9.06
CA ASN A 137 5.83 -3.41 -9.43
C ASN A 137 6.03 -2.35 -8.33
N ARG A 138 6.04 -2.75 -7.05
CA ARG A 138 6.34 -1.92 -5.89
C ARG A 138 7.77 -1.36 -5.89
N ALA A 139 8.79 -2.17 -6.18
CA ALA A 139 10.18 -1.71 -6.20
C ALA A 139 10.41 -0.71 -7.34
N ARG A 140 9.79 -0.98 -8.49
CA ARG A 140 9.88 -0.14 -9.67
C ARG A 140 9.15 1.20 -9.49
N ILE A 141 7.98 1.22 -8.86
CA ILE A 141 7.29 2.48 -8.48
C ILE A 141 8.20 3.37 -7.62
N LYS A 142 8.90 2.80 -6.62
CA LYS A 142 9.87 3.54 -5.80
C LYS A 142 10.98 4.16 -6.65
N GLN A 143 11.54 3.39 -7.59
CA GLN A 143 12.59 3.87 -8.48
C GLN A 143 12.09 5.01 -9.38
N ILE A 144 10.89 4.89 -9.94
CA ILE A 144 10.27 5.90 -10.79
C ILE A 144 10.05 7.19 -10.00
N ILE A 145 9.42 7.11 -8.83
CA ILE A 145 9.17 8.26 -7.96
C ILE A 145 10.49 8.97 -7.62
N LYS A 146 11.53 8.21 -7.24
CA LYS A 146 12.86 8.76 -6.95
C LYS A 146 13.50 9.42 -8.18
N ARG A 147 13.44 8.78 -9.34
CA ARG A 147 14.01 9.28 -10.60
C ARG A 147 13.31 10.57 -11.05
N LEU A 148 11.99 10.60 -10.95
CA LEU A 148 11.15 11.71 -11.38
C LEU A 148 11.01 12.82 -10.33
N LYS A 149 11.57 12.64 -9.12
CA LYS A 149 11.48 13.59 -7.99
C LYS A 149 10.04 13.99 -7.67
N ILE A 150 9.11 13.04 -7.83
CA ILE A 150 7.73 13.18 -7.37
C ILE A 150 7.83 13.25 -5.84
N GLY A 151 7.35 14.31 -5.20
CA GLY A 151 7.46 14.52 -3.74
C GLY A 151 6.63 13.53 -2.91
N LEU A 152 6.84 12.23 -3.13
CA LEU A 152 6.25 11.07 -2.50
C LEU A 152 7.33 10.10 -2.06
N ASP A 153 7.11 9.46 -0.92
CA ASP A 153 7.95 8.35 -0.47
C ASP A 153 7.15 7.05 -0.59
N ALA A 154 7.49 6.21 -1.56
CA ALA A 154 6.83 4.94 -1.74
C ALA A 154 7.34 3.88 -0.74
N ILE A 155 6.40 3.32 0.01
CA ILE A 155 6.62 2.29 1.02
C ILE A 155 6.08 0.96 0.48
N GLY A 156 6.98 0.00 0.28
CA GLY A 156 6.70 -1.35 -0.20
C GLY A 156 7.85 -2.29 0.19
N PRO A 157 7.77 -3.59 -0.12
CA PRO A 157 8.86 -4.52 0.17
C PRO A 157 10.17 -4.06 -0.49
N ARG A 158 11.28 -4.48 0.11
CA ARG A 158 12.62 -4.31 -0.45
C ARG A 158 12.83 -5.24 -1.63
#